data_AF-A0A946KNT6-F1
#
_entry.id   AF-A0A946KNT6-F1
#
_cell.length_a   1.000
_cell.length_b   1.000
_cell.length_c   1.000
_cell.angle_alpha   90.00
_cell.angle_beta   90.00
_cell.angle_gamma   90.00
#
_symmetry.space_group_name_H-M   'P 1'
#
loop_
_entity.id
_entity.type
_entity.pdbx_description
1 polymer ?
#
loop_
_entity_poly.entity_id
_entity_poly.type
_entity_poly.pdbx_seq_one_letter_code
_entity_poly.pdbx_strand_id
1 'polypeptide(L)'
;YLWDFDNGMTSSLENPVIEFNNIGNYNVFLIAVSEFGCEDEMIKQVYIHPEYTIFVPTAFSPDGDGLNDIFEAKGTGITEFEMQVFDRWGGLVFESSSVDYGWNGKDVAGEIVNNGTYLYHVALYDHNGRLWVYNGELNLMR
;
A
#
# COMPACT_ATOMS: atom_id res chain seq x y z
N TYR A 1 29.45 -24.34 -1.88
CA TYR A 1 28.11 -23.77 -2.13
C TYR A 1 28.24 -22.60 -3.09
N LEU A 2 27.24 -22.40 -3.94
CA LEU A 2 27.10 -21.23 -4.80
C LEU A 2 25.65 -20.75 -4.72
N TRP A 3 25.45 -19.55 -4.21
CA TRP A 3 24.16 -18.90 -4.07
C TRP A 3 23.99 -17.81 -5.12
N ASP A 4 22.79 -17.68 -5.67
CA ASP A 4 22.29 -16.53 -6.40
C ASP A 4 20.95 -16.11 -5.78
N PHE A 5 20.84 -14.85 -5.34
CA PHE A 5 19.66 -14.36 -4.65
C PHE A 5 18.69 -13.60 -5.55
N ASP A 6 18.89 -13.60 -6.88
CA ASP A 6 18.01 -12.94 -7.87
C ASP A 6 17.91 -11.42 -7.66
N ASN A 7 18.89 -10.85 -6.96
CA ASN A 7 19.02 -9.42 -6.68
C ASN A 7 20.39 -8.88 -7.12
N GLY A 8 21.13 -9.65 -7.92
CA GLY A 8 22.50 -9.35 -8.37
C GLY A 8 23.59 -9.70 -7.35
N MET A 9 23.24 -10.20 -6.17
CA MET A 9 24.20 -10.70 -5.18
C MET A 9 24.35 -12.22 -5.28
N THR A 10 25.56 -12.70 -5.00
CA THR A 10 25.91 -14.12 -4.93
C THR A 10 26.74 -14.41 -3.69
N SER A 11 26.78 -15.66 -3.22
CA SER A 11 27.63 -16.05 -2.09
C SER A 11 28.17 -17.47 -2.23
N SER A 12 29.33 -17.74 -1.62
CA SER A 12 29.91 -19.09 -1.50
C SER A 12 29.85 -19.66 -0.08
N LEU A 13 29.32 -18.90 0.88
CA LEU A 13 29.14 -19.35 2.26
C LEU A 13 28.06 -20.43 2.35
N GLU A 14 28.20 -21.32 3.33
CA GLU A 14 27.16 -22.32 3.63
C GLU A 14 25.87 -21.66 4.15
N ASN A 15 26.00 -20.68 5.04
CA ASN A 15 24.88 -19.94 5.65
C ASN A 15 25.07 -18.42 5.43
N PRO A 16 24.79 -17.89 4.24
CA PRO A 16 24.88 -16.45 3.97
C PRO A 16 23.75 -15.67 4.64
N VAL A 17 24.02 -14.42 5.03
CA VAL A 17 23.02 -13.45 5.47
C VAL A 17 22.98 -12.32 4.44
N ILE A 18 21.79 -12.03 3.89
CA ILE A 18 21.60 -11.01 2.86
C ILE A 18 20.36 -10.17 3.15
N GLU A 19 20.37 -8.92 2.73
CA GLU A 19 19.23 -8.00 2.84
C GLU A 19 18.63 -7.72 1.46
N PHE A 20 17.30 -7.72 1.37
CA PHE A 20 16.57 -7.33 0.17
C PHE A 20 16.02 -5.91 0.35
N ASN A 21 16.50 -4.98 -0.47
CA ASN A 21 16.12 -3.56 -0.37
C ASN A 21 14.85 -3.19 -1.15
N ASN A 22 14.38 -4.08 -2.02
CA ASN A 22 13.22 -3.82 -2.87
C ASN A 22 12.14 -4.88 -2.63
N ILE A 23 10.89 -4.45 -2.73
CA ILE A 23 9.73 -5.34 -2.72
C ILE A 23 9.73 -6.19 -3.99
N GLY A 24 9.25 -7.41 -3.89
CA GLY A 24 9.16 -8.29 -5.05
C GLY A 24 9.35 -9.76 -4.73
N ASN A 25 9.26 -10.58 -5.78
CA ASN A 25 9.56 -12.00 -5.71
C ASN A 25 11.01 -12.23 -6.16
N TYR A 26 11.75 -13.00 -5.38
CA TYR A 26 13.13 -13.38 -5.65
C TYR A 26 13.22 -14.89 -5.70
N ASN A 27 13.75 -15.45 -6.79
CA ASN A 27 14.00 -16.87 -6.90
C ASN A 27 15.41 -17.19 -6.40
N VAL A 28 15.53 -17.47 -5.10
CA VAL A 28 16.82 -17.81 -4.49
C VAL A 28 17.27 -19.18 -4.96
N PHE A 29 18.43 -19.22 -5.60
CA PHE A 29 19.06 -20.40 -6.17
C PHE A 29 20.29 -20.82 -5.37
N LEU A 30 20.44 -22.12 -5.17
CA LEU A 30 21.59 -22.75 -4.52
C LEU A 30 22.09 -23.90 -5.36
N ILE A 31 23.40 -23.93 -5.62
CA ILE A 31 24.14 -25.13 -6.03
C ILE A 31 25.03 -25.58 -4.87
N ALA A 32 24.85 -26.82 -4.44
CA ALA A 32 25.71 -27.48 -3.47
C ALA A 32 26.59 -28.51 -4.18
N VAL A 33 27.88 -28.54 -3.86
CA VAL A 33 28.84 -29.49 -4.42
C VAL A 33 29.45 -30.27 -3.27
N SER A 34 29.32 -31.59 -3.31
CA SER A 34 29.93 -32.50 -2.34
C SER A 34 31.44 -32.61 -2.54
N GLU A 35 32.14 -33.15 -1.54
CA GLU A 35 33.58 -33.42 -1.62
C GLU A 35 33.96 -34.39 -2.76
N PHE A 36 33.01 -35.19 -3.24
CA PHE A 36 33.18 -36.12 -4.35
C PHE A 36 32.81 -35.52 -5.73
N GLY A 37 32.48 -34.23 -5.78
CA GLY A 37 32.14 -33.52 -7.01
C GLY A 37 30.70 -33.74 -7.51
N CYS A 38 29.84 -34.41 -6.75
CA CYS A 38 28.41 -34.44 -7.07
C CYS A 38 27.77 -33.08 -6.78
N GLU A 39 27.00 -32.56 -7.73
CA GLU A 39 26.29 -31.28 -7.65
C GLU A 39 24.78 -31.53 -7.50
N ASP A 40 24.11 -30.69 -6.72
CA ASP A 40 22.66 -30.64 -6.61
C ASP A 40 22.20 -29.17 -6.57
N GLU A 41 20.99 -28.91 -7.08
CA GLU A 41 20.44 -27.56 -7.23
C GLU A 41 19.06 -27.41 -6.57
N MET A 42 18.81 -26.24 -5.97
CA MET A 42 17.53 -25.90 -5.36
C MET A 42 17.13 -24.46 -5.68
N ILE A 43 15.86 -24.27 -6.04
CA ILE A 43 15.24 -22.94 -6.18
C ILE A 43 14.16 -22.79 -5.11
N LYS A 44 14.17 -21.66 -4.40
CA LYS A 44 13.09 -21.26 -3.49
C LYS A 44 12.70 -19.81 -3.73
N GLN A 45 11.41 -19.57 -3.93
CA GLN A 45 10.88 -18.22 -4.06
C GLN A 45 10.72 -17.57 -2.68
N VAL A 46 11.19 -16.33 -2.56
CA VAL A 46 11.03 -15.45 -1.40
C VAL A 46 10.28 -14.20 -1.85
N TYR A 47 9.19 -13.86 -1.16
CA TYR A 47 8.44 -12.63 -1.41
C TYR A 47 8.73 -11.60 -0.33
N ILE A 48 9.22 -10.44 -0.74
CA ILE A 48 9.48 -9.29 0.12
C ILE A 48 8.25 -8.39 0.08
N HIS A 49 7.54 -8.34 1.21
CA HIS A 49 6.35 -7.53 1.38
C HIS A 49 6.70 -6.03 1.47
N PRO A 50 5.82 -5.14 0.98
CA PRO A 50 5.95 -3.71 1.25
C PRO A 50 5.75 -3.41 2.73
N GLU A 51 6.50 -2.44 3.25
CA GLU A 51 6.41 -2.01 4.66
C GLU A 51 5.10 -1.30 4.98
N TYR A 52 4.45 -0.72 3.96
CA TYR A 52 3.12 -0.14 4.05
C TYR A 52 2.26 -0.57 2.87
N THR A 53 0.94 -0.62 3.07
CA THR A 53 -0.04 -0.77 1.99
C THR A 53 -1.13 0.27 2.16
N ILE A 54 -1.65 0.80 1.07
CA ILE A 54 -2.80 1.70 1.08
C ILE A 54 -3.64 1.46 -0.17
N PHE A 55 -4.95 1.47 0.02
CA PHE A 55 -5.96 1.45 -1.02
C PHE A 55 -6.90 2.63 -0.78
N VAL A 56 -7.05 3.48 -1.80
CA VAL A 56 -8.02 4.58 -1.81
C VAL A 56 -9.05 4.27 -2.90
N PRO A 57 -10.33 4.06 -2.56
CA PRO A 57 -11.35 3.79 -3.57
C PRO A 57 -11.57 5.00 -4.48
N THR A 58 -12.23 4.79 -5.62
CA THR A 58 -12.54 5.87 -6.59
C THR A 58 -14.01 6.23 -6.64
N ALA A 59 -14.84 5.49 -5.91
CA ALA A 59 -16.28 5.72 -5.81
C ALA A 59 -16.83 5.17 -4.49
N PHE A 60 -17.94 5.75 -4.03
CA PHE A 60 -18.70 5.27 -2.89
C PHE A 60 -20.18 5.68 -3.03
N SER A 61 -21.06 4.98 -2.31
CA SER A 61 -22.51 5.12 -2.40
C SER A 61 -23.12 5.24 -1.01
N PRO A 62 -23.20 6.46 -0.44
CA PRO A 62 -23.78 6.71 0.87
C PRO A 62 -25.31 6.71 0.81
N ASP A 63 -25.90 5.52 0.60
CA ASP A 63 -27.35 5.28 0.49
C ASP A 63 -27.95 4.51 1.68
N GLY A 64 -27.10 4.02 2.59
CA GLY A 64 -27.46 3.37 3.83
C GLY A 64 -27.72 1.86 3.73
N ASP A 65 -27.30 1.21 2.63
CA ASP A 65 -27.43 -0.24 2.46
C ASP A 65 -26.32 -1.05 3.16
N GLY A 66 -25.30 -0.38 3.71
CA GLY A 66 -24.15 -0.96 4.38
C GLY A 66 -22.97 -1.29 3.44
N LEU A 67 -23.08 -1.00 2.15
CA LEU A 67 -22.09 -1.33 1.12
C LEU A 67 -21.51 -0.05 0.51
N ASN A 68 -20.22 0.22 0.80
CA ASN A 68 -19.52 1.41 0.32
C ASN A 68 -20.21 2.73 0.72
N ASP A 69 -20.88 2.75 1.87
CA ASP A 69 -21.51 3.97 2.42
C ASP A 69 -20.50 5.03 2.88
N ILE A 70 -19.25 4.61 3.10
CA ILE A 70 -18.18 5.44 3.63
C ILE A 70 -17.02 5.38 2.64
N PHE A 71 -16.60 6.55 2.18
CA PHE A 71 -15.32 6.72 1.51
C PHE A 71 -14.19 6.68 2.54
N GLU A 72 -13.55 5.52 2.65
CA GLU A 72 -12.44 5.27 3.56
C GLU A 72 -11.21 4.77 2.80
N ALA A 73 -10.04 5.26 3.17
CA ALA A 73 -8.79 4.66 2.74
C ALA A 73 -8.47 3.48 3.65
N LYS A 74 -7.93 2.38 3.12
CA LYS A 74 -7.57 1.19 3.89
C LYS A 74 -6.12 0.85 3.72
N GLY A 75 -5.42 0.57 4.81
CA GLY A 75 -4.00 0.28 4.74
C GLY A 75 -3.38 -0.26 6.02
N THR A 76 -2.13 -0.65 5.92
CA THR A 76 -1.28 -1.12 7.03
C THR A 76 0.08 -0.46 6.94
N GLY A 77 0.81 -0.42 8.05
CA GLY A 77 2.17 0.14 8.06
C GLY A 77 2.22 1.67 8.00
N ILE A 78 1.12 2.32 8.38
CA ILE A 78 0.94 3.78 8.35
C ILE A 78 1.17 4.32 9.76
N THR A 79 2.09 5.27 9.90
CA THR A 79 2.44 5.90 11.18
C THR A 79 1.74 7.23 11.40
N GLU A 80 1.56 8.00 10.33
CA GLU A 80 0.79 9.25 10.30
C GLU A 80 -0.10 9.25 9.05
N PHE A 81 -1.29 9.83 9.16
CA PHE A 81 -2.29 9.83 8.10
C PHE A 81 -3.05 11.15 8.06
N GLU A 82 -3.31 11.64 6.86
CA GLU A 82 -4.20 12.76 6.58
C GLU A 82 -5.01 12.43 5.32
N MET A 83 -6.31 12.67 5.38
CA MET A 83 -7.22 12.60 4.24
C MET A 83 -8.05 13.85 4.18
N GLN A 84 -8.10 14.48 3.02
CA GLN A 84 -8.96 15.62 2.73
C GLN A 84 -9.76 15.32 1.47
N VAL A 85 -11.03 15.72 1.45
CA VAL A 85 -11.89 15.66 0.29
C VAL A 85 -12.38 17.06 -0.02
N PHE A 86 -12.39 17.39 -1.31
CA PHE A 86 -12.77 18.69 -1.83
C PHE A 86 -13.88 18.54 -2.87
N ASP A 87 -14.73 19.56 -2.97
CA ASP A 87 -15.62 19.72 -4.11
C ASP A 87 -14.85 20.06 -5.40
N ARG A 88 -15.55 20.15 -6.53
CA ARG A 88 -14.96 20.46 -7.85
C ARG A 88 -14.35 21.86 -7.95
N TRP A 89 -14.67 22.75 -7.03
CA TRP A 89 -14.18 24.13 -6.98
C TRP A 89 -13.02 24.28 -5.97
N GLY A 90 -12.60 23.21 -5.31
CA GLY A 90 -11.54 23.21 -4.31
C GLY A 90 -11.99 23.55 -2.89
N GLY A 91 -13.31 23.62 -2.63
CA GLY A 91 -13.86 23.77 -1.29
C GLY A 91 -13.70 22.50 -0.47
N LEU A 92 -13.13 22.59 0.73
CA LEU A 92 -12.97 21.47 1.64
C LEU A 92 -14.35 20.97 2.10
N VAL A 93 -14.64 19.69 1.88
CA VAL A 93 -15.89 19.05 2.30
C VAL A 93 -15.69 18.07 3.47
N PHE A 94 -14.49 17.51 3.61
CA PHE A 94 -14.18 16.57 4.68
C PHE A 94 -12.67 16.54 4.93
N GLU A 95 -12.30 16.32 6.19
CA GLU A 95 -10.92 16.02 6.58
C GLU A 95 -10.88 14.98 7.71
N SER A 96 -9.79 14.21 7.75
CA SER A 96 -9.52 13.22 8.79
C SER A 96 -8.02 13.04 8.97
N SER A 97 -7.57 12.85 10.21
CA SER A 97 -6.21 12.42 10.56
C SER A 97 -6.12 10.95 10.95
N SER A 98 -7.21 10.19 10.77
CA SER A 98 -7.28 8.76 11.09
C SER A 98 -7.73 7.97 9.86
N VAL A 99 -6.99 6.90 9.55
CA VAL A 99 -7.34 5.95 8.48
C VAL A 99 -8.66 5.22 8.75
N ASP A 100 -9.05 5.09 10.02
CA ASP A 100 -10.29 4.42 10.43
C ASP A 100 -11.53 5.32 10.32
N TYR A 101 -11.36 6.59 9.93
CA TYR A 101 -12.44 7.56 9.82
C TYR A 101 -12.57 8.09 8.40
N GLY A 102 -13.63 7.65 7.73
CA GLY A 102 -13.93 8.00 6.35
C GLY A 102 -15.09 8.99 6.19
N TRP A 103 -15.29 9.41 4.95
CA TRP A 103 -16.31 10.39 4.59
C TRP A 103 -17.63 9.71 4.20
N ASN A 104 -18.73 10.15 4.80
CA ASN A 104 -20.07 9.60 4.58
C ASN A 104 -20.93 10.42 3.60
N GLY A 105 -20.33 11.35 2.84
CA GLY A 105 -21.06 12.21 1.90
C GLY A 105 -21.79 13.39 2.54
N LYS A 106 -21.36 13.82 3.74
CA LYS A 106 -21.78 15.08 4.38
C LYS A 106 -20.62 16.07 4.47
N ASP A 107 -20.88 17.34 4.24
CA ASP A 107 -19.84 18.37 4.38
C ASP A 107 -19.49 18.66 5.85
N VAL A 108 -18.56 19.59 6.06
CA VAL A 108 -18.13 20.05 7.39
C VAL A 108 -19.24 20.68 8.23
N ALA A 109 -20.33 21.14 7.62
CA ALA A 109 -21.52 21.65 8.32
C ALA A 109 -22.50 20.52 8.68
N GLY A 110 -22.25 19.29 8.20
CA GLY A 110 -23.13 18.13 8.37
C GLY A 110 -24.22 18.03 7.30
N GLU A 111 -24.18 18.87 6.27
CA GLU A 111 -25.16 18.89 5.19
C GLU A 111 -24.83 17.84 4.13
N ILE A 112 -25.87 17.21 3.59
CA ILE A 112 -25.72 16.20 2.56
C ILE A 112 -25.25 16.87 1.26
N VAL A 113 -24.11 16.44 0.73
CA VAL A 113 -23.58 16.99 -0.53
C VAL A 113 -24.21 16.29 -1.74
N ASN A 114 -24.14 16.94 -2.91
CA ASN A 114 -24.71 16.42 -4.15
C ASN A 114 -23.94 15.21 -4.72
N ASN A 115 -24.61 14.39 -5.52
CA ASN A 115 -23.93 13.37 -6.34
C ASN A 115 -22.99 14.06 -7.33
N GLY A 116 -21.84 13.44 -7.59
CA GLY A 116 -20.86 13.99 -8.53
C GLY A 116 -19.44 13.57 -8.23
N THR A 117 -18.51 14.25 -8.89
CA THR A 117 -17.07 14.03 -8.75
C THR A 117 -16.52 15.01 -7.73
N TYR A 118 -15.72 14.49 -6.82
CA TYR A 118 -14.97 15.18 -5.78
C TYR A 118 -13.49 14.89 -5.98
N LEU A 119 -12.63 15.67 -5.35
CA LEU A 119 -11.18 15.44 -5.36
C LEU A 119 -10.75 14.98 -3.98
N TYR A 120 -9.85 14.01 -3.90
CA TYR A 120 -9.24 13.63 -2.63
C TYR A 120 -7.74 13.92 -2.63
N HIS A 121 -7.24 14.23 -1.44
CA HIS A 121 -5.83 14.29 -1.09
C HIS A 121 -5.61 13.38 0.11
N VAL A 122 -4.74 12.38 -0.02
CA VAL A 122 -4.33 11.50 1.07
C VAL A 122 -2.82 11.58 1.21
N ALA A 123 -2.35 11.95 2.40
CA ALA A 123 -0.94 11.96 2.77
C ALA A 123 -0.71 10.97 3.92
N LEU A 124 0.38 10.21 3.87
CA LEU A 124 0.73 9.28 4.93
C LEU A 124 2.24 9.13 5.10
N TYR A 125 2.67 8.75 6.30
CA TYR A 125 4.04 8.32 6.57
C TYR A 125 4.08 6.82 6.80
N ASP A 126 5.12 6.15 6.28
CA ASP A 126 5.42 4.77 6.62
C ASP A 126 6.28 4.65 7.90
N HIS A 127 6.60 3.43 8.30
CA HIS A 127 7.45 3.17 9.47
C HIS A 127 8.89 3.68 9.34
N ASN A 128 9.35 3.97 8.11
CA ASN A 128 10.65 4.55 7.83
C ASN A 128 10.62 6.09 7.80
N GLY A 129 9.47 6.71 8.11
CA GLY A 129 9.29 8.15 8.11
C GLY A 129 9.27 8.76 6.71
N ARG A 130 9.01 7.96 5.68
CA ARG A 130 8.87 8.45 4.30
C ARG A 130 7.43 8.88 4.05
N LEU A 131 7.26 10.07 3.49
CA LEU A 131 5.99 10.63 3.07
C LEU A 131 5.53 10.03 1.72
N TRP A 132 4.26 9.64 1.67
CA TRP A 132 3.55 9.20 0.48
C TRP A 132 2.30 10.04 0.29
N VAL A 133 2.02 10.43 -0.95
CA VAL A 133 0.88 11.28 -1.30
C VAL A 133 0.09 10.66 -2.45
N TYR A 134 -1.22 10.58 -2.28
CA TYR A 134 -2.18 10.05 -3.23
C TYR A 134 -3.23 11.13 -3.50
N ASN A 135 -3.38 11.51 -4.77
CA ASN A 135 -4.40 12.45 -5.22
C ASN A 135 -5.24 11.78 -6.29
N GLY A 136 -6.53 12.11 -6.36
CA GLY A 136 -7.39 11.57 -7.40
C GLY A 136 -8.81 12.11 -7.36
N GLU A 137 -9.60 11.59 -8.29
CA GLU A 137 -11.03 11.85 -8.37
C GLU A 137 -11.79 10.76 -7.60
N LEU A 138 -12.84 11.19 -6.90
CA LEU A 138 -13.78 10.36 -6.16
C LEU A 138 -15.19 10.62 -6.69
N ASN A 139 -15.93 9.57 -7.04
CA ASN A 139 -17.33 9.71 -7.46
C ASN A 139 -18.28 9.32 -6.33
N LEU A 140 -19.16 10.25 -5.95
CA LEU A 140 -20.28 10.01 -5.05
C LEU A 140 -21.53 9.73 -5.89
N MET A 141 -22.14 8.56 -5.68
CA MET A 141 -23.34 8.13 -6.41
C MET A 141 -24.38 7.56 -5.44
N ARG A 142 -25.60 8.07 -5.49
CA ARG A 142 -26.79 7.60 -4.76
C ARG A 142 -27.94 7.37 -5.74
#